data_AF-A0A7W1T9L3-F1
#
_entry.id   AF-A0A7W1T9L3-F1
#
_cell.length_a   1.000
_cell.length_b   1.000
_cell.length_c   1.000
_cell.angle_alpha   90.00
_cell.angle_beta   90.00
_cell.angle_gamma   90.00
#
_symmetry.space_group_name_H-M   'P 1'
#
loop_
_entity.id
_entity.type
_entity.pdbx_description
1 polymer ?
#
loop_
_entity_poly.entity_id
_entity_poly.type
_entity_poly.pdbx_seq_one_letter_code
_entity_poly.pdbx_strand_id
1 'polypeptide(L)'
;MSIVGRLIEGVRAIGRTRAAAPGGRRTVVRARYDAAQTNHDNRRHWALADGLSADAAASPAVRRTLRNRARYEVANNSYARGIVLTLANDCVGTGPRLQLMGISGDDARFIERSFVDWARTVDLAEKLRCMRVAMAEDGEAFALLTSNAALATPVQLDLKLIEADQVSTPGVASLPVNAVDGIVFDAAGNAVEYHVLTEHPGSPRGSMRQDYDRIPVASMIHLFRPDRPGQRRGVPEITPAIPLFAQLRRYTLAVIAAAETAADYAGIVYTDAPAGGEADQVEPMDTIELEKRALLTMPGGWKMEQMRAEQPTTTYGEFKHEILNEIARCLNMPFSIDRRDLINDDLGAITLVPRKLGRGAGLKINDVFWTVFLNHAAFFTAANKNLLTGADTALSIDGLTKAEQAFLEQVDPDGKPLGVMPAIVLAPPSLSAIGTQLFKSLELRETTANAKYPVANPHQGKFRVEISRYLSNPQYPGNSSKAWYLLADPNDLPAIEVVFLNGQEAPVIETAEADFATLGVQMRGYHDFGVALQEPRAGLKAKGEA
;
A
#
# COMPACT_ATOMS: atom_id res chain seq x y z
N MET A 1 38.09 -68.92 3.38
CA MET A 1 37.63 -68.24 2.15
C MET A 1 36.81 -67.02 2.55
N SER A 2 37.20 -65.81 2.14
CA SER A 2 36.76 -64.54 2.73
C SER A 2 35.33 -64.14 2.32
N ILE A 3 34.71 -63.28 3.15
CA ILE A 3 33.38 -62.67 3.00
C ILE A 3 33.17 -61.98 1.65
N VAL A 4 34.26 -61.62 0.96
CA VAL A 4 34.25 -60.98 -0.36
C VAL A 4 33.82 -61.96 -1.47
N GLY A 5 34.07 -63.26 -1.31
CA GLY A 5 33.65 -64.27 -2.30
C GLY A 5 32.13 -64.49 -2.36
N ARG A 6 31.43 -64.36 -1.23
CA ARG A 6 29.97 -64.56 -1.15
C ARG A 6 29.16 -63.36 -1.68
N LEU A 7 29.77 -62.18 -1.74
CA LEU A 7 29.14 -60.97 -2.29
C LEU A 7 29.18 -60.91 -3.82
N ILE A 8 30.09 -61.64 -4.47
CA ILE A 8 30.28 -61.59 -5.92
C ILE A 8 29.36 -62.59 -6.65
N GLU A 9 28.99 -63.71 -6.03
CA GLU A 9 28.02 -64.66 -6.62
C GLU A 9 26.56 -64.17 -6.55
N GLY A 10 26.22 -63.32 -5.57
CA GLY A 10 24.85 -62.79 -5.43
C GLY A 10 24.44 -61.81 -6.55
N VAL A 11 25.40 -61.17 -7.21
CA VAL A 11 25.13 -60.12 -8.21
C VAL A 11 25.01 -60.68 -9.64
N ARG A 12 25.53 -61.89 -9.91
CA ARG A 12 25.48 -62.51 -11.26
C ARG A 12 24.23 -63.35 -11.54
N ALA A 13 23.40 -63.65 -10.55
CA ALA A 13 22.23 -64.53 -10.72
C ALA A 13 20.89 -63.80 -11.04
N ILE A 14 20.84 -62.47 -11.09
CA ILE A 14 19.59 -61.70 -11.30
C ILE A 14 19.47 -61.19 -12.74
N GLY A 15 19.81 -62.04 -13.70
CA GLY A 15 19.69 -61.77 -15.13
C GLY A 15 18.88 -62.87 -15.82
N ARG A 16 17.58 -62.62 -16.02
CA ARG A 16 16.61 -63.36 -16.86
C ARG A 16 16.08 -64.69 -16.31
N THR A 17 14.92 -64.63 -15.68
CA THR A 17 13.73 -65.43 -16.07
C THR A 17 12.48 -64.81 -15.46
N ARG A 18 11.54 -64.39 -16.32
CA ARG A 18 10.20 -63.93 -15.92
C ARG A 18 9.40 -65.12 -15.39
N ALA A 19 8.99 -65.07 -14.13
CA ALA A 19 7.82 -65.78 -13.63
C ALA A 19 6.86 -64.73 -13.06
N ALA A 20 5.63 -64.69 -13.58
CA ALA A 20 4.60 -63.73 -13.20
C ALA A 20 4.09 -64.03 -11.78
N ALA A 21 4.30 -63.11 -10.84
CA ALA A 21 3.69 -63.13 -9.51
C ALA A 21 2.37 -62.31 -9.51
N PRO A 22 1.36 -62.71 -8.71
CA PRO A 22 0.02 -62.12 -8.78
C PRO A 22 0.03 -60.67 -8.27
N GLY A 23 -0.73 -59.82 -8.96
CA GLY A 23 -0.70 -58.38 -8.85
C GLY A 23 -0.91 -57.87 -7.41
N GLY A 24 0.17 -57.37 -6.82
CA GLY A 24 0.09 -56.46 -5.68
C GLY A 24 -0.66 -55.21 -6.13
N ARG A 25 -1.83 -54.95 -5.55
CA ARG A 25 -2.51 -53.66 -5.66
C ARG A 25 -1.52 -52.59 -5.20
N ARG A 26 -0.97 -51.83 -6.14
CA ARG A 26 -0.29 -50.57 -5.86
C ARG A 26 -1.32 -49.67 -5.20
N THR A 27 -1.24 -49.52 -3.88
CA THR A 27 -1.93 -48.47 -3.16
C THR A 27 -1.30 -47.16 -3.64
N VAL A 28 -1.87 -46.57 -4.68
CA VAL A 28 -1.49 -45.23 -5.12
C VAL A 28 -1.94 -44.30 -4.01
N VAL A 29 -1.01 -43.86 -3.18
CA VAL A 29 -1.25 -42.80 -2.19
C VAL A 29 -1.59 -41.55 -3.00
N ARG A 30 -2.89 -41.30 -3.16
CA ARG A 30 -3.44 -40.12 -3.81
C ARG A 30 -3.57 -39.03 -2.73
N ALA A 31 -2.46 -38.40 -2.38
CA ALA A 31 -2.54 -37.04 -1.85
C ALA A 31 -3.10 -36.17 -2.99
N ARG A 32 -4.37 -35.76 -2.90
CA ARG A 32 -5.03 -34.98 -3.95
C ARG A 32 -5.18 -33.56 -3.47
N TYR A 33 -4.54 -32.63 -4.17
CA TYR A 33 -4.99 -31.25 -4.14
C TYR A 33 -6.41 -31.21 -4.74
N ASP A 34 -7.34 -30.54 -4.05
CA ASP A 34 -8.74 -30.48 -4.49
C ASP A 34 -8.87 -29.87 -5.89
N ALA A 35 -8.07 -28.83 -6.17
CA ALA A 35 -7.98 -28.18 -7.47
C ALA A 35 -7.39 -29.06 -8.60
N ALA A 36 -6.72 -30.18 -8.28
CA ALA A 36 -6.22 -31.11 -9.29
C ALA A 36 -7.30 -32.12 -9.75
N GLN A 37 -8.48 -32.12 -9.12
CA GLN A 37 -9.57 -33.02 -9.49
C GLN A 37 -10.49 -32.36 -10.51
N THR A 38 -10.77 -33.05 -11.61
CA THR A 38 -11.81 -32.63 -12.56
C THR A 38 -13.17 -33.19 -12.14
N ASN A 39 -14.09 -32.33 -11.70
CA ASN A 39 -15.47 -32.65 -11.38
C ASN A 39 -16.42 -32.08 -12.46
N HIS A 40 -17.73 -32.30 -12.32
CA HIS A 40 -18.71 -31.80 -13.27
C HIS A 40 -18.71 -30.26 -13.33
N ASP A 41 -18.50 -29.60 -12.19
CA ASP A 41 -18.62 -28.16 -12.05
C ASP A 41 -17.39 -27.41 -12.58
N ASN A 42 -16.19 -27.98 -12.44
CA ASN A 42 -14.93 -27.35 -12.83
C ASN A 42 -14.41 -27.79 -14.22
N ARG A 43 -15.03 -28.80 -14.85
CA ARG A 43 -14.60 -29.29 -16.18
C ARG A 43 -14.52 -28.18 -17.22
N ARG A 44 -15.47 -27.24 -17.21
CA ARG A 44 -15.46 -26.09 -18.13
C ARG A 44 -14.47 -25.01 -17.71
N HIS A 45 -14.25 -24.83 -16.42
CA HIS A 45 -13.40 -23.79 -15.87
C HIS A 45 -11.91 -24.00 -16.23
N TRP A 46 -11.42 -25.24 -16.15
CA TRP A 46 -10.03 -25.59 -16.53
C TRP A 46 -9.93 -26.30 -17.89
N ALA A 47 -10.96 -26.22 -18.74
CA ALA A 47 -10.98 -26.90 -20.04
C ALA A 47 -9.81 -26.51 -20.96
N LEU A 48 -9.30 -25.29 -20.80
CA LEU A 48 -8.20 -24.73 -21.59
C LEU A 48 -6.85 -24.77 -20.86
N ALA A 49 -6.78 -25.39 -19.68
CA ALA A 49 -5.51 -25.57 -18.98
C ALA A 49 -4.61 -26.53 -19.77
N ASP A 50 -3.40 -26.10 -20.09
CA ASP A 50 -2.44 -26.87 -20.88
C ASP A 50 -1.15 -27.19 -20.11
N GLY A 51 -0.38 -28.14 -20.64
CA GLY A 51 0.95 -28.51 -20.16
C GLY A 51 2.08 -28.13 -21.13
N LEU A 52 1.85 -27.13 -21.98
CA LEU A 52 2.79 -26.72 -23.03
C LEU A 52 3.97 -25.95 -22.43
N SER A 53 5.10 -25.95 -23.16
CA SER A 53 6.22 -25.05 -22.87
C SER A 53 5.82 -23.60 -23.09
N ALA A 54 6.58 -22.65 -22.53
CA ALA A 54 6.25 -21.23 -22.64
C ALA A 54 6.12 -20.76 -24.09
N ASP A 55 7.06 -21.13 -24.96
CA ASP A 55 7.04 -20.76 -26.38
C ASP A 55 5.92 -21.45 -27.18
N ALA A 56 5.57 -22.69 -26.82
CA ALA A 56 4.48 -23.41 -27.47
C ALA A 56 3.10 -22.87 -27.07
N ALA A 57 2.91 -22.52 -25.80
CA ALA A 57 1.72 -21.84 -25.30
C ALA A 57 1.56 -20.47 -25.96
N ALA A 58 2.66 -19.72 -26.09
CA ALA A 58 2.72 -18.45 -26.79
C ALA A 58 3.08 -18.63 -28.28
N SER A 59 2.49 -19.57 -29.00
CA SER A 59 2.81 -19.78 -30.44
C SER A 59 2.59 -18.52 -31.30
N PRO A 60 3.22 -18.40 -32.49
CA PRO A 60 3.06 -17.23 -33.36
C PRO A 60 1.59 -16.88 -33.67
N ALA A 61 0.74 -17.90 -33.88
CA ALA A 61 -0.69 -17.73 -34.13
C ALA A 61 -1.46 -17.21 -32.90
N VAL A 62 -1.12 -17.71 -31.72
CA VAL A 62 -1.71 -17.25 -30.44
C VAL A 62 -1.31 -15.81 -30.18
N ARG A 63 -0.01 -15.48 -30.28
CA ARG A 63 0.48 -14.10 -30.10
C ARG A 63 -0.18 -13.14 -31.08
N ARG A 64 -0.24 -13.48 -32.37
CA ARG A 64 -0.94 -12.66 -33.38
C ARG A 64 -2.39 -12.37 -32.99
N THR A 65 -3.11 -13.38 -32.49
CA THR A 65 -4.50 -13.21 -32.05
C THR A 65 -4.60 -12.29 -30.83
N LEU A 66 -3.72 -12.47 -29.85
CA LEU A 66 -3.68 -11.64 -28.65
C LEU A 66 -3.33 -10.18 -28.97
N ARG A 67 -2.30 -9.94 -29.79
CA ARG A 67 -1.93 -8.59 -30.25
C ARG A 67 -3.08 -7.90 -30.96
N ASN A 68 -3.72 -8.56 -31.93
CA ASN A 68 -4.85 -7.97 -32.66
C ASN A 68 -6.01 -7.60 -31.73
N ARG A 69 -6.32 -8.45 -30.74
CA ARG A 69 -7.38 -8.18 -29.75
C ARG A 69 -7.00 -7.06 -28.79
N ALA A 70 -5.75 -7.04 -28.32
CA ALA A 70 -5.21 -6.00 -27.45
C ALA A 70 -5.22 -4.63 -28.14
N ARG A 71 -4.67 -4.53 -29.36
CA ARG A 71 -4.72 -3.32 -30.20
C ARG A 71 -6.16 -2.85 -30.42
N TYR A 72 -7.08 -3.76 -30.72
CA TYR A 72 -8.50 -3.43 -30.89
C TYR A 72 -9.11 -2.86 -29.60
N GLU A 73 -8.90 -3.52 -28.46
CA GLU A 73 -9.45 -3.05 -27.19
C GLU A 73 -8.84 -1.70 -26.79
N VAL A 74 -7.52 -1.48 -26.96
CA VAL A 74 -6.91 -0.20 -26.63
C VAL A 74 -7.34 0.92 -27.60
N ALA A 75 -7.59 0.63 -28.87
CA ALA A 75 -8.09 1.63 -29.81
C ALA A 75 -9.55 2.04 -29.54
N ASN A 76 -10.39 1.12 -29.02
CA ASN A 76 -11.83 1.34 -28.89
C ASN A 76 -12.33 1.55 -27.45
N ASN A 77 -11.48 1.33 -26.44
CA ASN A 77 -11.85 1.45 -25.03
C ASN A 77 -11.07 2.59 -24.37
N SER A 78 -11.78 3.61 -23.90
CA SER A 78 -11.18 4.78 -23.25
C SER A 78 -10.42 4.43 -21.97
N TYR A 79 -10.88 3.45 -21.19
CA TYR A 79 -10.17 2.99 -20.00
C TYR A 79 -8.88 2.26 -20.38
N ALA A 80 -8.93 1.35 -21.35
CA ALA A 80 -7.75 0.61 -21.80
C ALA A 80 -6.69 1.58 -22.36
N ARG A 81 -7.10 2.53 -23.21
CA ARG A 81 -6.23 3.57 -23.76
C ARG A 81 -5.63 4.46 -22.67
N GLY A 82 -6.46 4.94 -21.75
CA GLY A 82 -6.01 5.78 -20.63
C GLY A 82 -4.95 5.06 -19.79
N ILE A 83 -5.24 3.82 -19.38
CA ILE A 83 -4.35 3.01 -18.55
C ILE A 83 -2.99 2.79 -19.24
N VAL A 84 -2.99 2.36 -20.52
CA VAL A 84 -1.75 2.10 -21.26
C VAL A 84 -0.93 3.38 -21.48
N LEU A 85 -1.59 4.50 -21.78
CA LEU A 85 -0.91 5.79 -21.95
C LEU A 85 -0.34 6.31 -20.63
N THR A 86 -1.07 6.22 -19.52
CA THR A 86 -0.58 6.58 -18.19
C THR A 86 0.68 5.78 -17.86
N LEU A 87 0.64 4.46 -18.05
CA LEU A 87 1.78 3.58 -17.82
C LEU A 87 3.01 3.95 -18.65
N ALA A 88 2.81 4.31 -19.92
CA ALA A 88 3.90 4.74 -20.80
C ALA A 88 4.46 6.12 -20.41
N ASN A 89 3.58 7.07 -20.12
CA ASN A 89 3.95 8.44 -19.76
C ASN A 89 4.67 8.49 -18.40
N ASP A 90 4.19 7.75 -17.41
CA ASP A 90 4.78 7.74 -16.07
C ASP A 90 6.11 6.99 -16.06
N CYS A 91 6.24 5.92 -16.85
CA CYS A 91 7.48 5.15 -16.93
C CYS A 91 8.62 5.93 -17.60
N VAL A 92 8.32 6.70 -18.65
CA VAL A 92 9.35 7.41 -19.45
C VAL A 92 9.51 8.86 -19.00
N GLY A 93 8.44 9.51 -18.56
CA GLY A 93 8.42 10.91 -18.16
C GLY A 93 8.96 11.83 -19.26
N THR A 94 9.93 12.68 -18.88
CA THR A 94 10.64 13.58 -19.83
C THR A 94 11.76 12.90 -20.64
N GLY A 95 11.95 11.58 -20.45
CA GLY A 95 13.03 10.81 -21.04
C GLY A 95 14.23 10.62 -20.11
N PRO A 96 15.13 9.68 -20.46
CA PRO A 96 16.30 9.36 -19.63
C PRO A 96 17.31 10.52 -19.60
N ARG A 97 18.00 10.66 -18.47
CA ARG A 97 19.14 11.58 -18.31
C ARG A 97 20.40 10.78 -18.01
N LEU A 98 21.51 11.19 -18.62
CA LEU A 98 22.81 10.60 -18.35
C LEU A 98 23.53 11.42 -17.27
N GLN A 99 24.07 10.73 -16.26
CA GLN A 99 25.00 11.30 -15.29
C GLN A 99 26.22 10.41 -15.23
N LEU A 100 27.40 10.98 -15.49
CA LEU A 100 28.65 10.22 -15.48
C LEU A 100 29.22 10.12 -14.07
N MET A 101 29.53 8.89 -13.65
CA MET A 101 30.18 8.60 -12.37
C MET A 101 31.66 8.35 -12.61
N GLY A 102 32.55 9.17 -12.03
CA GLY A 102 34.00 8.96 -12.07
C GLY A 102 34.78 9.76 -13.11
N ILE A 103 34.10 10.58 -13.92
CA ILE A 103 34.73 11.61 -14.75
C ILE A 103 34.21 12.95 -14.24
N SER A 104 35.10 13.90 -13.97
CA SER A 104 34.75 15.22 -13.42
C SER A 104 35.30 16.34 -14.29
N GLY A 105 34.64 17.49 -14.29
CA GLY A 105 35.12 18.69 -14.99
C GLY A 105 34.34 19.00 -16.26
N ASP A 106 35.03 19.52 -17.27
CA ASP A 106 34.41 19.94 -18.53
C ASP A 106 34.06 18.77 -19.44
N ASP A 107 34.85 17.69 -19.43
CA ASP A 107 34.61 16.49 -20.25
C ASP A 107 33.29 15.78 -19.88
N ALA A 108 33.00 15.66 -18.59
CA ALA A 108 31.74 15.08 -18.11
C ALA A 108 30.55 15.92 -18.59
N ARG A 109 30.63 17.25 -18.42
CA ARG A 109 29.59 18.18 -18.87
C ARG A 109 29.40 18.16 -20.38
N PHE A 110 30.48 17.98 -21.16
CA PHE A 110 30.41 17.88 -22.61
C PHE A 110 29.64 16.63 -23.04
N ILE A 111 29.93 15.46 -22.44
CA ILE A 111 29.26 14.21 -22.78
C ILE A 111 27.79 14.24 -22.37
N GLU A 112 27.50 14.72 -21.16
CA GLU A 112 26.12 14.82 -20.66
C GLU A 112 25.27 15.76 -21.52
N ARG A 113 25.81 16.91 -21.95
CA ARG A 113 25.12 17.80 -22.90
C ARG A 113 24.93 17.15 -24.26
N SER A 114 25.97 16.52 -24.80
CA SER A 114 25.90 15.81 -26.09
C SER A 114 24.83 14.71 -26.08
N PHE A 115 24.68 13.99 -24.96
CA PHE A 115 23.63 13.00 -24.78
C PHE A 115 22.23 13.63 -24.79
N VAL A 116 22.03 14.75 -24.09
CA VAL A 116 20.74 15.46 -24.06
C VAL A 116 20.37 15.99 -25.45
N ASP A 117 21.33 16.58 -26.17
CA ASP A 117 21.10 17.11 -27.51
C ASP A 117 20.78 15.98 -28.51
N TRP A 118 21.52 14.87 -28.43
CA TRP A 118 21.22 13.66 -29.18
C TRP A 118 19.83 13.10 -28.87
N ALA A 119 19.50 12.90 -27.59
CA ALA A 119 18.23 12.34 -27.15
C ALA A 119 17.02 13.17 -27.60
N ARG A 120 17.16 14.50 -27.63
CA ARG A 120 16.13 15.41 -28.17
C ARG A 120 16.03 15.30 -29.70
N THR A 121 17.16 15.23 -30.40
CA THR A 121 17.20 15.19 -31.87
C THR A 121 16.57 13.92 -32.42
N VAL A 122 16.79 12.77 -31.76
CA VAL A 122 16.20 11.49 -32.18
C VAL A 122 14.80 11.23 -31.59
N ASP A 123 14.27 12.18 -30.81
CA ASP A 123 13.03 12.07 -30.03
C ASP A 123 12.96 10.78 -29.19
N LEU A 124 14.03 10.54 -28.42
CA LEU A 124 14.21 9.31 -27.66
C LEU A 124 13.06 9.06 -26.69
N ALA A 125 12.55 10.11 -26.04
CA ALA A 125 11.46 9.98 -25.08
C ALA A 125 10.17 9.46 -25.73
N GLU A 126 9.79 9.98 -26.90
CA GLU A 126 8.59 9.50 -27.61
C GLU A 126 8.77 8.08 -28.13
N LYS A 127 9.97 7.73 -28.61
CA LYS A 127 10.28 6.36 -29.03
C LYS A 127 10.17 5.38 -27.86
N LEU A 128 10.69 5.73 -26.69
CA LEU A 128 10.59 4.90 -25.50
C LEU A 128 9.13 4.78 -25.02
N ARG A 129 8.33 5.84 -25.08
CA ARG A 129 6.88 5.78 -24.78
C ARG A 129 6.17 4.83 -25.74
N CYS A 130 6.44 4.95 -27.04
CA CYS A 130 5.90 4.05 -28.05
C CYS A 130 6.29 2.58 -27.78
N MET A 131 7.54 2.31 -27.45
CA MET A 131 7.99 0.96 -27.05
C MET A 131 7.27 0.46 -25.80
N ARG A 132 7.01 1.32 -24.81
CA ARG A 132 6.30 0.93 -23.58
C ARG A 132 4.82 0.63 -23.84
N VAL A 133 4.17 1.38 -24.73
CA VAL A 133 2.81 1.10 -25.22
C VAL A 133 2.79 -0.23 -25.98
N ALA A 134 3.72 -0.44 -26.91
CA ALA A 134 3.84 -1.69 -27.66
C ALA A 134 4.09 -2.89 -26.72
N MET A 135 4.86 -2.74 -25.65
CA MET A 135 5.00 -3.80 -24.66
C MET A 135 3.67 -4.16 -23.97
N ALA A 136 2.81 -3.18 -23.67
CA ALA A 136 1.51 -3.45 -23.06
C ALA A 136 0.50 -4.08 -24.05
N GLU A 137 0.45 -3.58 -25.29
CA GLU A 137 -0.50 -4.00 -26.33
C GLU A 137 -0.04 -5.22 -27.15
N ASP A 138 1.24 -5.27 -27.51
CA ASP A 138 1.83 -6.29 -28.37
C ASP A 138 2.60 -7.37 -27.58
N GLY A 139 2.98 -7.07 -26.34
CA GLY A 139 3.73 -7.93 -25.44
C GLY A 139 5.24 -7.75 -25.51
N GLU A 140 5.73 -7.13 -26.58
CA GLU A 140 7.14 -6.89 -26.82
C GLU A 140 7.33 -5.71 -27.78
N ALA A 141 8.51 -5.10 -27.72
CA ALA A 141 8.92 -4.04 -28.62
C ALA A 141 10.33 -4.30 -29.14
N PHE A 142 10.60 -3.91 -30.38
CA PHE A 142 11.91 -4.04 -31.01
C PHE A 142 12.42 -2.67 -31.45
N ALA A 143 13.73 -2.47 -31.33
CA ALA A 143 14.37 -1.27 -31.82
C ALA A 143 15.75 -1.58 -32.42
N LEU A 144 15.94 -1.17 -33.67
CA LEU A 144 17.19 -1.32 -34.41
C LEU A 144 18.06 -0.08 -34.21
N LEU A 145 19.30 -0.31 -33.77
CA LEU A 145 20.35 0.70 -33.73
C LEU A 145 20.88 0.89 -35.15
N THR A 146 20.64 2.06 -35.73
CA THR A 146 21.04 2.40 -37.10
C THR A 146 21.81 3.72 -37.13
N SER A 147 22.64 3.91 -38.13
CA SER A 147 23.28 5.21 -38.37
C SER A 147 22.39 6.07 -39.27
N ASN A 148 22.12 7.30 -38.86
CA ASN A 148 21.36 8.29 -39.59
C ASN A 148 22.23 9.53 -39.83
N ALA A 149 22.75 9.66 -41.05
CA ALA A 149 23.64 10.75 -41.44
C ALA A 149 22.95 12.12 -41.49
N ALA A 150 21.61 12.17 -41.45
CA ALA A 150 20.85 13.40 -41.47
C ALA A 150 20.68 14.05 -40.08
N LEU A 151 21.11 13.38 -38.99
CA LEU A 151 21.05 13.95 -37.65
C LEU A 151 22.03 15.12 -37.50
N ALA A 152 21.52 16.26 -37.05
CA ALA A 152 22.30 17.49 -36.82
C ALA A 152 23.09 17.47 -35.50
N THR A 153 23.62 16.31 -35.12
CA THR A 153 24.44 16.11 -33.93
C THR A 153 25.71 15.34 -34.28
N PRO A 154 26.78 15.44 -33.48
CA PRO A 154 27.99 14.64 -33.69
C PRO A 154 27.73 13.12 -33.62
N VAL A 155 26.64 12.71 -32.96
CA VAL A 155 26.26 11.31 -32.78
C VAL A 155 25.18 10.96 -33.79
N GLN A 156 25.56 10.25 -34.85
CA GLN A 156 24.65 9.81 -35.91
C GLN A 156 23.86 8.53 -35.55
N LEU A 157 23.90 8.09 -34.29
CA LEU A 157 23.13 6.92 -33.85
C LEU A 157 21.64 7.25 -33.81
N ASP A 158 20.81 6.41 -34.39
CA ASP A 158 19.35 6.51 -34.35
C ASP A 158 18.75 5.18 -33.90
N LEU A 159 17.57 5.28 -33.30
CA LEU A 159 16.76 4.17 -32.83
C LEU A 159 15.55 4.02 -33.75
N LYS A 160 15.56 3.01 -34.62
CA LYS A 160 14.43 2.70 -35.51
C LYS A 160 13.53 1.67 -34.84
N LEU A 161 12.32 2.06 -34.48
CA LEU A 161 11.34 1.14 -33.90
C LEU A 161 10.82 0.17 -34.97
N ILE A 162 10.65 -1.08 -34.57
CA ILE A 162 10.18 -2.18 -35.42
C ILE A 162 9.00 -2.85 -34.71
N GLU A 163 7.91 -3.08 -35.43
CA GLU A 163 6.75 -3.79 -34.87
C GLU A 163 7.06 -5.26 -34.62
N ALA A 164 6.46 -5.84 -33.57
CA ALA A 164 6.66 -7.25 -33.21
C ALA A 164 6.26 -8.22 -34.33
N ASP A 165 5.32 -7.83 -35.19
CA ASP A 165 4.86 -8.59 -36.36
C ASP A 165 5.91 -8.64 -37.48
N GLN A 166 6.78 -7.63 -37.59
CA GLN A 166 7.88 -7.63 -38.54
C GLN A 166 9.02 -8.56 -38.14
N VAL A 167 9.13 -8.93 -36.86
CA VAL A 167 10.12 -9.91 -36.40
C VAL A 167 9.53 -11.31 -36.49
N SER A 168 9.72 -11.93 -37.64
CA SER A 168 9.22 -13.26 -37.95
C SER A 168 10.13 -13.97 -38.95
N THR A 169 10.09 -15.31 -38.95
CA THR A 169 10.78 -16.13 -39.95
C THR A 169 9.76 -16.75 -40.90
N PRO A 170 9.58 -16.17 -42.09
CA PRO A 170 8.64 -16.69 -43.08
C PRO A 170 9.15 -18.01 -43.69
N GLY A 171 8.24 -18.96 -43.90
CA GLY A 171 8.53 -20.26 -44.50
C GLY A 171 8.66 -21.41 -43.48
N VAL A 172 7.91 -22.49 -43.71
CA VAL A 172 7.91 -23.72 -42.88
C VAL A 172 9.12 -24.61 -43.19
N ALA A 173 9.81 -24.37 -44.30
CA ALA A 173 10.92 -25.20 -44.75
C ALA A 173 12.24 -24.76 -44.07
N SER A 174 12.59 -25.47 -43.00
CA SER A 174 13.87 -25.37 -42.28
C SER A 174 14.04 -24.12 -41.41
N LEU A 175 13.13 -23.92 -40.44
CA LEU A 175 13.55 -23.22 -39.22
C LEU A 175 14.77 -23.96 -38.66
N PRO A 176 15.91 -23.27 -38.39
CA PRO A 176 16.99 -23.86 -37.62
C PRO A 176 16.43 -24.46 -36.34
N VAL A 177 16.94 -25.61 -35.88
CA VAL A 177 16.46 -26.32 -34.68
C VAL A 177 16.40 -25.40 -33.44
N ASN A 178 17.21 -24.33 -33.45
CA ASN A 178 17.31 -23.33 -32.40
C ASN A 178 16.74 -21.96 -32.79
N ALA A 179 15.64 -21.89 -33.57
CA ALA A 179 14.98 -20.63 -33.90
C ALA A 179 13.55 -20.56 -33.35
N VAL A 180 13.15 -19.39 -32.83
CA VAL A 180 11.79 -19.11 -32.36
C VAL A 180 11.32 -17.81 -32.99
N ASP A 181 10.44 -17.95 -33.99
CA ASP A 181 9.75 -16.88 -34.72
C ASP A 181 10.60 -15.60 -34.86
N GLY A 182 11.52 -15.56 -35.82
CA GLY A 182 12.32 -14.37 -36.05
C GLY A 182 13.53 -14.18 -35.13
N ILE A 183 13.80 -15.10 -34.20
CA ILE A 183 15.01 -15.07 -33.35
C ILE A 183 15.76 -16.39 -33.49
N VAL A 184 17.06 -16.32 -33.78
CA VAL A 184 17.97 -17.47 -33.86
C VAL A 184 18.87 -17.53 -32.63
N PHE A 185 18.99 -18.70 -32.02
CA PHE A 185 19.74 -18.93 -30.79
C PHE A 185 20.93 -19.87 -31.01
N ASP A 186 21.98 -19.68 -30.21
CA ASP A 186 23.08 -20.64 -30.11
C ASP A 186 22.66 -21.89 -29.30
N ALA A 187 23.58 -22.85 -29.14
CA ALA A 187 23.33 -24.07 -28.37
C ALA A 187 23.14 -23.82 -26.86
N ALA A 188 23.60 -22.68 -26.34
CA ALA A 188 23.45 -22.27 -24.95
C ALA A 188 22.16 -21.49 -24.69
N GLY A 189 21.44 -21.08 -25.74
CA GLY A 189 20.20 -20.31 -25.67
C GLY A 189 20.39 -18.80 -25.74
N ASN A 190 21.57 -18.29 -26.12
CA ASN A 190 21.79 -16.86 -26.36
C ASN A 190 21.29 -16.48 -27.76
N ALA A 191 20.63 -15.33 -27.89
CA ALA A 191 20.22 -14.81 -29.19
C ALA A 191 21.44 -14.39 -30.01
N VAL A 192 21.49 -14.81 -31.28
CA VAL A 192 22.59 -14.52 -32.21
C VAL A 192 22.15 -13.54 -33.29
N GLU A 193 20.95 -13.75 -33.82
CA GLU A 193 20.44 -13.02 -34.98
C GLU A 193 18.91 -12.86 -34.90
N TYR A 194 18.41 -11.73 -35.40
CA TYR A 194 16.99 -11.45 -35.61
C TYR A 194 16.67 -11.43 -37.11
N HIS A 195 15.55 -12.03 -37.49
CA HIS A 195 14.99 -11.92 -38.84
C HIS A 195 13.90 -10.84 -38.83
N VAL A 196 14.12 -9.77 -39.58
CA VAL A 196 13.20 -8.63 -39.68
C VAL A 196 12.67 -8.57 -41.11
N LEU A 197 11.35 -8.70 -41.29
CA LEU A 197 10.70 -8.56 -42.59
C LEU A 197 10.96 -7.18 -43.19
N THR A 198 11.27 -7.13 -44.49
CA THR A 198 11.58 -5.86 -45.18
C THR A 198 10.37 -4.93 -45.26
N GLU A 199 9.16 -5.51 -45.23
CA GLU A 199 7.87 -4.81 -45.27
C GLU A 199 6.97 -5.36 -44.15
N HIS A 200 6.10 -4.52 -43.59
CA HIS A 200 5.16 -4.97 -42.57
C HIS A 200 4.22 -6.06 -43.13
N PRO A 201 4.03 -7.22 -42.45
CA PRO A 201 3.22 -8.31 -43.01
C PRO A 201 1.73 -7.96 -43.16
N GLY A 202 1.26 -6.97 -42.41
CA GLY A 202 -0.06 -6.37 -42.56
C GLY A 202 -0.17 -5.31 -43.67
N SER A 203 0.93 -4.95 -44.33
CA SER A 203 0.90 -4.00 -45.46
C SER A 203 0.50 -4.72 -46.76
N PRO A 204 -0.09 -4.01 -47.74
CA PRO A 204 -0.40 -4.60 -49.04
C PRO A 204 0.81 -5.24 -49.72
N ARG A 205 2.01 -4.69 -49.53
CA ARG A 205 3.25 -5.20 -50.13
C ARG A 205 3.85 -6.38 -49.34
N GLY A 206 3.84 -6.32 -48.01
CA GLY A 206 4.35 -7.38 -47.14
C GLY A 206 3.47 -8.62 -47.09
N SER A 207 2.18 -8.50 -47.46
CA SER A 207 1.31 -9.68 -47.63
C SER A 207 1.66 -10.52 -48.86
N MET A 208 2.27 -9.91 -49.90
CA MET A 208 2.68 -10.57 -51.14
C MET A 208 4.13 -11.09 -51.12
N ARG A 209 5.03 -10.44 -50.38
CA ARG A 209 6.47 -10.74 -50.38
C ARG A 209 6.99 -10.76 -48.94
N GLN A 210 7.53 -11.90 -48.52
CA GLN A 210 8.05 -12.13 -47.16
C GLN A 210 9.58 -12.24 -47.17
N ASP A 211 10.24 -11.25 -47.76
CA ASP A 211 11.69 -11.14 -47.65
C ASP A 211 12.05 -10.59 -46.27
N TYR A 212 13.19 -11.02 -45.72
CA TYR A 212 13.65 -10.57 -44.41
C TYR A 212 15.15 -10.30 -44.41
N ASP A 213 15.54 -9.31 -43.62
CA ASP A 213 16.92 -8.96 -43.31
C ASP A 213 17.38 -9.69 -42.04
N ARG A 214 18.65 -10.07 -42.05
CA ARG A 214 19.32 -10.72 -40.92
C ARG A 214 20.09 -9.68 -40.12
N ILE A 215 19.64 -9.43 -38.90
CA ILE A 215 20.19 -8.40 -38.03
C ILE A 215 20.97 -9.05 -36.88
N PRO A 216 22.26 -8.72 -36.69
CA PRO A 216 23.03 -9.19 -35.53
C PRO A 216 22.41 -8.74 -34.21
N VAL A 217 22.47 -9.58 -33.17
CA VAL A 217 21.94 -9.28 -31.83
C VAL A 217 22.46 -7.95 -31.26
N ALA A 218 23.72 -7.59 -31.55
CA ALA A 218 24.34 -6.35 -31.06
C ALA A 218 23.67 -5.07 -31.58
N SER A 219 22.95 -5.15 -32.70
CA SER A 219 22.26 -4.01 -33.32
C SER A 219 20.77 -3.96 -32.99
N MET A 220 20.23 -4.96 -32.28
CA MET A 220 18.80 -5.05 -31.96
C MET A 220 18.57 -4.98 -30.46
N ILE A 221 17.65 -4.12 -30.05
CA ILE A 221 17.09 -4.07 -28.70
C ILE A 221 15.75 -4.79 -28.73
N HIS A 222 15.62 -5.85 -27.94
CA HIS A 222 14.36 -6.58 -27.74
C HIS A 222 13.89 -6.36 -26.31
N LEU A 223 12.77 -5.65 -26.17
CA LEU A 223 12.14 -5.34 -24.89
C LEU A 223 10.91 -6.23 -24.70
N PHE A 224 10.94 -7.13 -23.71
CA PHE A 224 9.78 -7.90 -23.28
C PHE A 224 9.93 -8.37 -21.83
N ARG A 225 8.82 -8.76 -21.20
CA ARG A 225 8.81 -9.35 -19.86
C ARG A 225 8.62 -10.88 -19.96
N PRO A 226 9.60 -11.71 -19.53
CA PRO A 226 9.40 -13.15 -19.46
C PRO A 226 8.57 -13.52 -18.23
N ASP A 227 7.37 -14.07 -18.43
CA ASP A 227 6.50 -14.53 -17.33
C ASP A 227 6.77 -16.00 -16.95
N ARG A 228 7.33 -16.79 -17.87
CA ARG A 228 7.67 -18.21 -17.66
C ARG A 228 9.14 -18.48 -18.03
N PRO A 229 9.82 -19.40 -17.31
CA PRO A 229 11.18 -19.82 -17.69
C PRO A 229 11.24 -20.34 -19.13
N GLY A 230 12.23 -19.88 -19.89
CA GLY A 230 12.44 -20.28 -21.28
C GLY A 230 11.55 -19.56 -22.30
N GLN A 231 10.73 -18.59 -21.89
CA GLN A 231 9.94 -17.76 -22.80
C GLN A 231 10.86 -16.83 -23.61
N ARG A 232 10.78 -16.90 -24.94
CA ARG A 232 11.64 -16.12 -25.86
C ARG A 232 10.93 -14.98 -26.58
N ARG A 233 9.59 -14.93 -26.49
CA ARG A 233 8.74 -13.90 -27.12
C ARG A 233 7.72 -13.38 -26.12
N GLY A 234 7.39 -12.10 -26.24
CA GLY A 234 6.43 -11.44 -25.36
C GLY A 234 4.97 -11.82 -25.62
N VAL A 235 4.14 -11.65 -24.59
CA VAL A 235 2.68 -11.73 -24.66
C VAL A 235 2.13 -10.42 -24.10
N PRO A 236 1.07 -9.82 -24.68
CA PRO A 236 0.54 -8.53 -24.22
C PRO A 236 0.26 -8.54 -22.71
N GLU A 237 0.74 -7.53 -21.99
CA GLU A 237 0.57 -7.44 -20.52
C GLU A 237 -0.92 -7.34 -20.13
N ILE A 238 -1.75 -6.77 -21.01
CA ILE A 238 -3.20 -6.66 -20.79
C ILE A 238 -3.98 -7.96 -21.07
N THR A 239 -3.31 -9.04 -21.50
CA THR A 239 -3.97 -10.30 -21.91
C THR A 239 -5.02 -10.82 -20.92
N PRO A 240 -4.76 -10.88 -19.59
CA PRO A 240 -5.74 -11.36 -18.62
C PRO A 240 -6.99 -10.47 -18.53
N ALA A 241 -6.85 -9.17 -18.79
CA ALA A 241 -7.91 -8.18 -18.67
C ALA A 241 -8.75 -7.98 -19.96
N ILE A 242 -8.30 -8.48 -21.11
CA ILE A 242 -9.02 -8.34 -22.40
C ILE A 242 -10.50 -8.75 -22.29
N PRO A 243 -10.86 -9.91 -21.68
CA PRO A 243 -12.27 -10.29 -21.55
C PRO A 243 -13.06 -9.34 -20.65
N LEU A 244 -12.44 -8.82 -19.58
CA LEU A 244 -13.07 -7.91 -18.63
C LEU A 244 -13.39 -6.56 -19.30
N PHE A 245 -12.48 -6.03 -20.13
CA PHE A 245 -12.76 -4.83 -20.93
C PHE A 245 -13.99 -4.99 -21.83
N ALA A 246 -14.08 -6.13 -22.53
CA ALA A 246 -15.22 -6.43 -23.40
C ALA A 246 -16.54 -6.58 -22.60
N GLN A 247 -16.50 -7.27 -21.46
CA GLN A 247 -17.65 -7.44 -20.58
C GLN A 247 -18.12 -6.10 -19.99
N LEU A 248 -17.19 -5.26 -19.53
CA LEU A 248 -17.51 -3.94 -18.96
C LEU A 248 -18.16 -3.02 -19.99
N ARG A 249 -17.67 -3.02 -21.24
CA ARG A 249 -18.28 -2.28 -22.35
C ARG A 249 -19.69 -2.78 -22.64
N ARG A 250 -19.87 -4.10 -22.75
CA ARG A 250 -21.19 -4.71 -22.99
C ARG A 250 -22.17 -4.38 -21.86
N TYR A 251 -21.71 -4.43 -20.61
CA TYR A 251 -22.51 -4.09 -19.45
C TYR A 251 -22.93 -2.61 -19.47
N THR A 252 -22.00 -1.70 -19.74
CA THR A 252 -22.28 -0.26 -19.86
C THR A 252 -23.35 0.01 -20.93
N LEU A 253 -23.22 -0.62 -22.12
CA LEU A 253 -24.21 -0.48 -23.19
C LEU A 253 -25.58 -1.06 -22.80
N ALA A 254 -25.61 -2.19 -22.09
CA ALA A 254 -26.86 -2.78 -21.60
C ALA A 254 -27.56 -1.88 -20.57
N VAL A 255 -26.80 -1.23 -19.68
CA VAL A 255 -27.35 -0.28 -18.70
C VAL A 255 -27.90 0.97 -19.39
N ILE A 256 -27.19 1.50 -20.39
CA ILE A 256 -27.68 2.64 -21.19
C ILE A 256 -28.97 2.24 -21.92
N ALA A 257 -28.98 1.10 -22.61
CA ALA A 257 -30.15 0.63 -23.33
C ALA A 257 -31.35 0.39 -22.38
N ALA A 258 -31.11 -0.13 -21.18
CA ALA A 258 -32.15 -0.29 -20.16
C ALA A 258 -32.69 1.06 -19.69
N ALA A 259 -31.82 2.05 -19.49
CA ALA A 259 -32.22 3.41 -19.10
C ALA A 259 -32.97 4.16 -20.23
N GLU A 260 -32.58 3.97 -21.50
CA GLU A 260 -33.30 4.49 -22.66
C GLU A 260 -34.69 3.87 -22.76
N THR A 261 -34.77 2.55 -22.67
CA THR A 261 -36.03 1.79 -22.65
C THR A 261 -36.95 2.32 -21.54
N ALA A 262 -36.41 2.55 -20.34
CA ALA A 262 -37.14 3.12 -19.22
C ALA A 262 -37.70 4.52 -19.47
N ALA A 263 -36.92 5.35 -20.16
CA ALA A 263 -37.30 6.72 -20.47
C ALA A 263 -38.38 6.77 -21.57
N ASP A 264 -38.35 5.81 -22.49
CA ASP A 264 -39.27 5.73 -23.63
C ASP A 264 -40.63 5.10 -23.27
N TYR A 265 -40.69 4.17 -22.31
CA TYR A 265 -41.94 3.54 -21.87
C TYR A 265 -42.59 4.28 -20.71
N ALA A 266 -43.75 4.91 -20.95
CA ALA A 266 -44.52 5.61 -19.92
C ALA A 266 -45.29 4.65 -18.97
N GLY A 267 -45.64 3.44 -19.40
CA GLY A 267 -46.34 2.44 -18.60
C GLY A 267 -46.99 1.35 -19.45
N ILE A 268 -47.39 0.26 -18.81
CA ILE A 268 -48.21 -0.80 -19.41
C ILE A 268 -49.62 -0.67 -18.84
N VAL A 269 -50.63 -0.79 -19.70
CA VAL A 269 -52.04 -0.75 -19.30
C VAL A 269 -52.59 -2.16 -19.32
N TYR A 270 -53.19 -2.59 -18.21
CA TYR A 270 -53.92 -3.86 -18.13
C TYR A 270 -55.28 -3.67 -17.45
N THR A 271 -56.22 -4.57 -17.75
CA THR A 271 -57.54 -4.59 -17.13
C THR A 271 -57.54 -5.58 -15.96
N ASP A 272 -58.21 -5.22 -14.87
CA ASP A 272 -58.38 -6.08 -13.68
C ASP A 272 -59.85 -6.53 -13.55
N ALA A 273 -60.59 -6.50 -14.67
CA ALA A 273 -62.01 -6.79 -14.69
C ALA A 273 -62.26 -8.32 -14.62
N PRO A 274 -63.20 -8.79 -13.78
CA PRO A 274 -63.59 -10.20 -13.75
C PRO A 274 -64.20 -10.61 -15.10
N ALA A 275 -63.94 -11.85 -15.52
CA ALA A 275 -64.39 -12.39 -16.80
C ALA A 275 -65.91 -12.26 -16.96
N GLY A 276 -66.35 -11.22 -17.69
CA GLY A 276 -67.76 -10.90 -17.94
C GLY A 276 -68.16 -9.44 -17.76
N GLY A 277 -67.27 -8.54 -17.32
CA GLY A 277 -67.55 -7.09 -17.31
C GLY A 277 -67.32 -6.44 -18.69
N GLU A 278 -68.19 -5.48 -19.07
CA GLU A 278 -68.03 -4.64 -20.26
C GLU A 278 -66.78 -3.77 -20.13
N ALA A 279 -65.63 -4.32 -20.49
CA ALA A 279 -64.46 -3.53 -20.87
C ALA A 279 -64.53 -3.31 -22.38
N ASP A 280 -64.38 -2.06 -22.84
CA ASP A 280 -64.27 -1.76 -24.26
C ASP A 280 -63.12 -2.58 -24.87
N GLN A 281 -63.41 -3.29 -25.98
CA GLN A 281 -62.42 -4.08 -26.71
C GLN A 281 -61.43 -3.15 -27.39
N VAL A 282 -60.27 -2.97 -26.77
CA VAL A 282 -59.09 -2.43 -27.44
C VAL A 282 -58.33 -3.58 -28.07
N GLU A 283 -57.89 -3.43 -29.31
CA GLU A 283 -57.06 -4.43 -29.98
C GLU A 283 -55.74 -4.62 -29.20
N PRO A 284 -55.26 -5.86 -29.00
CA PRO A 284 -54.03 -6.12 -28.28
C PRO A 284 -52.86 -5.34 -28.92
N MET A 285 -52.12 -4.58 -28.11
CA MET A 285 -50.93 -3.80 -28.50
C MET A 285 -51.18 -2.49 -29.28
N ASP A 286 -52.36 -1.88 -29.16
CA ASP A 286 -52.57 -0.54 -29.71
C ASP A 286 -51.77 0.54 -28.96
N THR A 287 -51.10 1.42 -29.70
CA THR A 287 -50.18 2.42 -29.13
C THR A 287 -50.92 3.72 -28.82
N ILE A 288 -51.06 4.04 -27.53
CA ILE A 288 -51.55 5.37 -27.11
C ILE A 288 -50.35 6.32 -27.13
N GLU A 289 -50.31 7.23 -28.10
CA GLU A 289 -49.29 8.30 -28.15
C GLU A 289 -49.49 9.26 -26.97
N LEU A 290 -48.65 9.12 -25.95
CA LEU A 290 -48.60 10.01 -24.80
C LEU A 290 -47.75 11.24 -25.14
N GLU A 291 -48.37 12.39 -25.35
CA GLU A 291 -47.64 13.66 -25.41
C GLU A 291 -46.98 13.95 -24.06
N LYS A 292 -45.68 14.32 -24.09
CA LYS A 292 -44.90 14.61 -22.88
C LYS A 292 -45.60 15.67 -22.03
N ARG A 293 -45.88 15.34 -20.76
CA ARG A 293 -46.57 16.19 -19.75
C ARG A 293 -48.10 16.32 -19.91
N ALA A 294 -48.73 15.50 -20.75
CA ALA A 294 -50.20 15.39 -20.76
C ALA A 294 -50.68 14.50 -19.60
N LEU A 295 -51.74 14.94 -18.91
CA LEU A 295 -52.47 14.12 -17.94
C LEU A 295 -53.68 13.52 -18.65
N LEU A 296 -53.61 12.25 -19.05
CA LEU A 296 -54.71 11.55 -19.73
C LEU A 296 -55.61 10.84 -18.72
N THR A 297 -56.91 10.82 -18.99
CA THR A 297 -57.88 10.01 -18.25
C THR A 297 -57.94 8.60 -18.84
N MET A 298 -58.05 7.58 -18.00
CA MET A 298 -58.15 6.19 -18.46
C MET A 298 -59.60 5.71 -18.57
N PRO A 299 -59.92 4.79 -19.51
CA PRO A 299 -61.19 4.09 -19.51
C PRO A 299 -61.40 3.30 -18.22
N GLY A 300 -62.66 3.17 -17.79
CA GLY A 300 -63.00 2.49 -16.53
C GLY A 300 -62.51 1.03 -16.50
N GLY A 301 -61.88 0.61 -15.39
CA GLY A 301 -61.40 -0.76 -15.19
C GLY A 301 -59.96 -1.04 -15.63
N TRP A 302 -59.26 -0.07 -16.23
CA TRP A 302 -57.86 -0.17 -16.61
C TRP A 302 -56.95 0.44 -15.54
N LYS A 303 -55.85 -0.26 -15.22
CA LYS A 303 -54.80 0.23 -14.34
C LYS A 303 -53.55 0.51 -15.17
N MET A 304 -52.94 1.67 -14.95
CA MET A 304 -51.62 1.97 -15.48
C MET A 304 -50.58 1.56 -14.44
N GLU A 305 -49.71 0.63 -14.82
CA GLU A 305 -48.52 0.35 -14.04
C GLU A 305 -47.32 0.97 -14.75
N GLN A 306 -46.66 1.91 -14.07
CA GLN A 306 -45.43 2.50 -14.58
C GLN A 306 -44.34 1.44 -14.54
N MET A 307 -43.71 1.15 -15.67
CA MET A 307 -42.56 0.25 -15.72
C MET A 307 -41.44 0.89 -14.88
N ARG A 308 -41.18 0.34 -13.69
CA ARG A 308 -40.07 0.78 -12.85
C ARG A 308 -38.79 0.16 -13.39
N ALA A 309 -38.08 0.89 -14.24
CA ALA A 309 -36.72 0.49 -14.54
C ALA A 309 -35.83 0.80 -13.34
N GLU A 310 -35.39 -0.24 -12.64
CA GLU A 310 -34.51 -0.13 -11.48
C GLU A 310 -33.04 0.14 -11.84
N GLN A 311 -32.73 0.42 -13.12
CA GLN A 311 -31.39 0.66 -13.63
C GLN A 311 -31.19 2.13 -14.01
N PRO A 312 -30.05 2.77 -13.66
CA PRO A 312 -28.92 2.23 -12.91
C PRO A 312 -29.19 2.23 -11.39
N THR A 313 -28.80 1.16 -10.71
CA THR A 313 -28.80 1.13 -9.23
C THR A 313 -27.69 2.02 -8.67
N THR A 314 -27.83 2.44 -7.40
CA THR A 314 -26.79 3.19 -6.67
C THR A 314 -25.44 2.46 -6.62
N THR A 315 -25.43 1.14 -6.78
CA THR A 315 -24.26 0.26 -6.75
C THR A 315 -23.51 0.12 -8.08
N TYR A 316 -24.02 0.67 -9.19
CA TYR A 316 -23.37 0.58 -10.51
C TYR A 316 -21.94 1.15 -10.50
N GLY A 317 -21.73 2.25 -9.77
CA GLY A 317 -20.42 2.89 -9.63
C GLY A 317 -19.40 1.98 -8.93
N GLU A 318 -19.79 1.36 -7.82
CA GLU A 318 -18.95 0.44 -7.04
C GLU A 318 -18.55 -0.79 -7.86
N PHE A 319 -19.51 -1.39 -8.57
CA PHE A 319 -19.25 -2.54 -9.43
C PHE A 319 -18.28 -2.20 -10.58
N LYS A 320 -18.48 -1.06 -11.24
CA LYS A 320 -17.58 -0.59 -12.30
C LYS A 320 -16.17 -0.31 -11.76
N HIS A 321 -16.09 0.27 -10.56
CA HIS A 321 -14.82 0.53 -9.90
C HIS A 321 -14.07 -0.77 -9.56
N GLU A 322 -14.75 -1.78 -9.01
CA GLU A 322 -14.13 -3.07 -8.69
C GLU A 322 -13.59 -3.79 -9.93
N ILE A 323 -14.34 -3.78 -11.05
CA ILE A 323 -13.85 -4.34 -12.32
C ILE A 323 -12.62 -3.59 -12.83
N LEU A 324 -12.63 -2.26 -12.78
CA LEU A 324 -11.47 -1.47 -13.18
C LEU A 324 -10.24 -1.74 -12.30
N ASN A 325 -10.44 -2.00 -11.01
CA ASN A 325 -9.38 -2.40 -10.09
C ASN A 325 -8.80 -3.77 -10.43
N GLU A 326 -9.66 -4.75 -10.76
CA GLU A 326 -9.21 -6.07 -11.23
C GLU A 326 -8.38 -5.95 -12.51
N ILE A 327 -8.83 -5.12 -13.46
CA ILE A 327 -8.11 -4.82 -14.70
C ILE A 327 -6.75 -4.17 -14.40
N ALA A 328 -6.69 -3.17 -13.54
CA ALA A 328 -5.47 -2.43 -13.23
C ALA A 328 -4.37 -3.33 -12.60
N ARG A 329 -4.78 -4.37 -11.85
CA ARG A 329 -3.84 -5.32 -11.23
C ARG A 329 -3.00 -6.09 -12.26
N CYS A 330 -3.51 -6.37 -13.46
CA CYS A 330 -2.72 -7.11 -14.46
C CYS A 330 -1.52 -6.31 -14.99
N LEU A 331 -1.60 -4.97 -14.93
CA LEU A 331 -0.55 -4.05 -15.34
C LEU A 331 0.31 -3.55 -14.17
N ASN A 332 0.09 -4.07 -12.96
CA ASN A 332 0.71 -3.59 -11.72
C ASN A 332 0.57 -2.07 -11.54
N MET A 333 -0.51 -1.48 -12.05
CA MET A 333 -0.75 -0.05 -11.87
C MET A 333 -1.06 0.20 -10.39
N PRO A 334 -0.32 1.08 -9.71
CA PRO A 334 -0.65 1.46 -8.35
C PRO A 334 -2.04 2.12 -8.34
N PHE A 335 -2.81 1.84 -7.30
CA PHE A 335 -4.13 2.44 -7.10
C PHE A 335 -4.00 3.97 -7.11
N SER A 336 -4.47 4.63 -8.17
CA SER A 336 -4.52 6.09 -8.24
C SER A 336 -5.71 6.56 -7.42
N ILE A 337 -5.45 6.89 -6.15
CA ILE A 337 -6.43 7.48 -5.22
C ILE A 337 -6.85 8.84 -5.79
N ASP A 338 -8.06 8.94 -6.34
CA ASP A 338 -8.63 10.25 -6.69
C ASP A 338 -9.17 10.93 -5.41
N ARG A 339 -9.38 12.25 -5.46
CA ARG A 339 -9.99 13.02 -4.37
C ARG A 339 -11.35 12.46 -3.94
N ARG A 340 -12.07 11.75 -4.82
CA ARG A 340 -13.33 11.07 -4.48
C ARG A 340 -13.10 9.79 -3.67
N ASP A 341 -12.01 9.07 -3.92
CA ASP A 341 -11.60 7.90 -3.11
C ASP A 341 -11.03 8.34 -1.76
N LEU A 342 -10.42 9.53 -1.68
CA LEU A 342 -10.06 10.19 -0.41
C LEU A 342 -11.31 10.58 0.41
N ILE A 343 -12.39 11.01 -0.25
CA ILE A 343 -13.66 11.37 0.39
C ILE A 343 -14.44 10.11 0.82
N ASN A 344 -14.32 9.00 0.07
CA ASN A 344 -14.95 7.71 0.36
C ASN A 344 -14.05 6.75 1.18
N ASP A 345 -13.08 7.25 1.95
CA ASP A 345 -12.29 6.45 2.91
C ASP A 345 -13.15 6.02 4.11
N ASP A 346 -13.98 5.00 3.90
CA ASP A 346 -14.96 4.49 4.88
C ASP A 346 -14.30 3.75 6.07
N LEU A 347 -12.95 3.66 6.09
CA LEU A 347 -12.18 3.12 7.21
C LEU A 347 -11.30 4.16 7.91
N GLY A 348 -11.38 5.45 7.52
CA GLY A 348 -10.73 6.57 8.20
C GLY A 348 -9.21 6.46 8.34
N ALA A 349 -8.54 5.65 7.52
CA ALA A 349 -7.10 5.42 7.63
C ALA A 349 -6.30 6.71 7.40
N ILE A 350 -6.82 7.62 6.57
CA ILE A 350 -6.14 8.85 6.16
C ILE A 350 -6.54 10.05 7.05
N THR A 351 -7.79 10.13 7.51
CA THR A 351 -8.24 11.18 8.47
C THR A 351 -7.72 10.97 9.90
N LEU A 352 -7.30 9.74 10.24
CA LEU A 352 -6.66 9.45 11.53
C LEU A 352 -5.18 9.84 11.57
N VAL A 353 -4.50 10.13 10.45
CA VAL A 353 -3.06 10.46 10.47
C VAL A 353 -2.79 11.78 11.20
N PRO A 354 -3.49 12.90 10.93
CA PRO A 354 -3.30 14.13 11.72
C PRO A 354 -3.66 13.95 13.20
N ARG A 355 -4.69 13.15 13.51
CA ARG A 355 -5.06 12.82 14.89
C ARG A 355 -4.00 11.97 15.60
N LYS A 356 -3.41 10.99 14.91
CA LYS A 356 -2.30 10.17 15.42
C LYS A 356 -1.03 10.99 15.59
N LEU A 357 -0.75 11.91 14.68
CA LEU A 357 0.41 12.82 14.75
C LEU A 357 0.26 13.78 15.94
N GLY A 358 -0.92 14.41 16.10
CA GLY A 358 -1.22 15.27 17.25
C GLY A 358 -1.17 14.50 18.58
N ARG A 359 -1.72 13.28 18.64
CA ARG A 359 -1.61 12.41 19.81
C ARG A 359 -0.16 12.00 20.09
N GLY A 360 0.60 11.71 19.04
CA GLY A 360 2.02 11.35 19.13
C GLY A 360 2.87 12.47 19.72
N ALA A 361 2.63 13.72 19.30
CA ALA A 361 3.27 14.90 19.88
C ALA A 361 2.95 15.04 21.38
N GLY A 362 1.67 14.92 21.77
CA GLY A 362 1.28 14.99 23.18
C GLY A 362 1.87 13.86 24.04
N LEU A 363 2.00 12.64 23.49
CA LEU A 363 2.70 11.55 24.17
C LEU A 363 4.20 11.81 24.29
N LYS A 364 4.82 12.43 23.29
CA LYS A 364 6.24 12.76 23.31
C LYS A 364 6.60 13.87 24.31
N ILE A 365 5.74 14.85 24.51
CA ILE A 365 5.90 15.85 25.59
C ILE A 365 5.96 15.14 26.94
N ASN A 366 4.99 14.25 27.21
CA ASN A 366 4.97 13.47 28.44
C ASN A 366 6.22 12.59 28.60
N ASP A 367 6.64 11.92 27.52
CA ASP A 367 7.82 11.05 27.52
C ASP A 367 9.10 11.82 27.88
N VAL A 368 9.32 12.99 27.26
CA VAL A 368 10.47 13.86 27.54
C VAL A 368 10.39 14.43 28.95
N PHE A 369 9.22 14.92 29.38
CA PHE A 369 9.02 15.46 30.72
C PHE A 369 9.39 14.44 31.80
N TRP A 370 8.82 13.24 31.74
CA TRP A 370 9.09 12.21 32.75
C TRP A 370 10.50 11.66 32.68
N THR A 371 11.11 11.61 31.49
CA THR A 371 12.53 11.23 31.35
C THR A 371 13.45 12.23 32.04
N VAL A 372 13.19 13.53 31.90
CA VAL A 372 13.98 14.59 32.56
C VAL A 372 13.70 14.61 34.06
N PHE A 373 12.43 14.58 34.45
CA PHE A 373 12.03 14.61 35.86
C PHE A 373 12.53 13.39 36.66
N LEU A 374 12.57 12.20 36.05
CA LEU A 374 13.05 10.97 36.71
C LEU A 374 14.58 10.77 36.60
N ASN A 375 15.27 11.58 35.80
CA ASN A 375 16.73 11.65 35.79
C ASN A 375 17.26 12.64 36.84
N HIS A 376 16.78 12.50 38.08
CA HIS A 376 16.93 13.50 39.13
C HIS A 376 18.00 13.16 40.17
N ALA A 377 18.92 12.25 39.86
CA ALA A 377 19.95 11.81 40.79
C ALA A 377 20.88 12.95 41.25
N ALA A 378 21.10 13.95 40.40
CA ALA A 378 21.87 15.16 40.74
C ALA A 378 21.00 16.26 41.37
N PHE A 379 19.67 16.20 41.18
CA PHE A 379 18.73 17.20 41.66
C PHE A 379 18.31 16.93 43.10
N PHE A 380 17.84 15.71 43.41
CA PHE A 380 17.52 15.28 44.78
C PHE A 380 18.69 14.55 45.41
N THR A 381 19.45 15.25 46.25
CA THR A 381 20.64 14.71 46.92
C THR A 381 20.65 15.10 48.40
N ALA A 382 21.39 14.34 49.21
CA ALA A 382 21.62 14.72 50.60
C ALA A 382 22.36 16.06 50.72
N ALA A 383 23.23 16.39 49.75
CA ALA A 383 23.96 17.66 49.70
C ALA A 383 23.04 18.86 49.51
N ASN A 384 22.00 18.70 48.68
CA ASN A 384 20.97 19.72 48.44
C ASN A 384 19.91 19.76 49.56
N LYS A 385 20.04 18.93 50.62
CA LYS A 385 19.09 18.81 51.73
C LYS A 385 17.64 18.54 51.30
N ASN A 386 17.47 17.93 50.13
CA ASN A 386 16.16 17.71 49.51
C ASN A 386 15.87 16.21 49.26
N LEU A 387 16.61 15.32 49.92
CA LEU A 387 16.44 13.87 49.85
C LEU A 387 16.31 13.26 51.25
N LEU A 388 15.17 12.62 51.51
CA LEU A 388 14.95 11.81 52.71
C LEU A 388 15.13 10.32 52.42
N THR A 389 15.86 9.63 53.30
CA THR A 389 16.11 8.18 53.24
C THR A 389 15.83 7.51 54.59
N GLY A 390 15.57 6.19 54.61
CA GLY A 390 15.27 5.41 55.82
C GLY A 390 13.78 5.05 55.98
N ALA A 391 13.49 4.23 57.00
CA ALA A 391 12.15 3.66 57.26
C ALA A 391 11.06 4.70 57.58
N ASP A 392 11.45 5.85 58.14
CA ASP A 392 10.51 6.96 58.45
C ASP A 392 10.06 7.75 57.20
N THR A 393 10.44 7.30 55.99
CA THR A 393 10.12 8.00 54.73
C THR A 393 8.91 7.43 54.00
N ALA A 394 8.29 6.38 54.55
CA ALA A 394 7.01 5.88 54.10
C ALA A 394 5.95 6.99 54.12
N LEU A 395 5.04 6.99 53.14
CA LEU A 395 3.96 7.99 53.09
C LEU A 395 2.97 7.70 54.23
N SER A 396 3.11 8.42 55.34
CA SER A 396 2.30 8.36 56.56
C SER A 396 2.21 9.77 57.18
N ILE A 397 1.49 9.92 58.29
CA ILE A 397 1.45 11.20 59.02
C ILE A 397 2.87 11.61 59.45
N ASP A 398 3.64 10.69 60.01
CA ASP A 398 5.00 10.98 60.50
C ASP A 398 5.97 11.27 59.35
N GLY A 399 5.91 10.48 58.27
CA GLY A 399 6.76 10.68 57.09
C GLY A 399 6.46 11.99 56.37
N LEU A 400 5.19 12.40 56.31
CA LEU A 400 4.78 13.68 55.75
C LEU A 400 5.16 14.87 56.64
N THR A 401 5.06 14.72 57.97
CA THR A 401 5.51 15.73 58.94
C THR A 401 7.02 15.96 58.81
N LYS A 402 7.81 14.88 58.71
CA LYS A 402 9.26 14.94 58.53
C LYS A 402 9.64 15.61 57.20
N ALA A 403 8.89 15.35 56.14
CA ALA A 403 9.08 15.98 54.83
C ALA A 403 8.72 17.47 54.85
N GLU A 404 7.61 17.86 55.47
CA GLU A 404 7.22 19.27 55.65
C GLU A 404 8.29 20.03 56.44
N GLN A 405 8.76 19.46 57.56
CA GLN A 405 9.83 20.07 58.35
C GLN A 405 11.13 20.23 57.55
N ALA A 406 11.58 19.18 56.85
CA ALA A 406 12.78 19.23 56.04
C ALA A 406 12.69 20.21 54.87
N PHE A 407 11.49 20.44 54.33
CA PHE A 407 11.23 21.45 53.30
C PHE A 407 11.32 22.87 53.88
N LEU A 408 10.71 23.11 55.04
CA LEU A 408 10.71 24.43 55.70
C LEU A 408 12.08 24.84 56.26
N GLU A 409 12.93 23.87 56.60
CA GLU A 409 14.31 24.11 57.07
C GLU A 409 15.29 24.44 55.93
N GLN A 410 14.84 24.45 54.67
CA GLN A 410 15.69 24.84 53.55
C GLN A 410 16.06 26.34 53.63
N VAL A 411 17.33 26.62 53.32
CA VAL A 411 17.90 27.95 53.38
C VAL A 411 18.37 28.42 52.00
N ASP A 412 18.26 29.71 51.76
CA ASP A 412 18.78 30.43 50.60
C ASP A 412 20.34 30.39 50.58
N PRO A 413 21.06 30.70 49.47
CA PRO A 413 22.54 30.74 49.51
C PRO A 413 23.11 31.70 50.56
N ASP A 414 22.34 32.73 50.93
CA ASP A 414 22.68 33.69 51.98
C ASP A 414 22.38 33.19 53.40
N GLY A 415 21.94 31.93 53.57
CA GLY A 415 21.68 31.30 54.87
C GLY A 415 20.36 31.72 55.54
N LYS A 416 19.49 32.44 54.84
CA LYS A 416 18.15 32.84 55.30
C LYS A 416 17.12 31.76 54.98
N PRO A 417 16.00 31.65 55.72
CA PRO A 417 14.93 30.71 55.36
C PRO A 417 14.35 31.05 53.98
N LEU A 418 14.09 30.02 53.16
CA LEU A 418 13.63 30.16 51.77
C LEU A 418 12.25 30.84 51.63
N GLY A 419 11.41 30.76 52.66
CA GLY A 419 10.08 31.41 52.69
C GLY A 419 9.02 30.80 51.76
N VAL A 420 9.33 29.69 51.09
CA VAL A 420 8.42 28.96 50.19
C VAL A 420 7.76 27.80 50.92
N MET A 421 6.46 27.61 50.72
CA MET A 421 5.71 26.51 51.30
C MET A 421 5.49 25.38 50.29
N PRO A 422 5.51 24.11 50.73
CA PRO A 422 5.14 23.00 49.86
C PRO A 422 3.61 22.99 49.65
N ALA A 423 3.17 22.72 48.42
CA ALA A 423 1.77 22.75 48.03
C ALA A 423 1.30 21.43 47.40
N ILE A 424 2.20 20.68 46.74
CA ILE A 424 1.86 19.51 45.93
C ILE A 424 2.58 18.28 46.46
N VAL A 425 1.83 17.21 46.73
CA VAL A 425 2.38 15.86 46.98
C VAL A 425 2.21 15.04 45.72
N LEU A 426 3.31 14.71 45.04
CA LEU A 426 3.35 13.89 43.84
C LEU A 426 3.69 12.44 44.21
N ALA A 427 2.77 11.50 43.96
CA ALA A 427 2.90 10.10 44.38
C ALA A 427 2.56 9.09 43.26
N PRO A 428 3.15 7.88 43.30
CA PRO A 428 2.82 6.79 42.39
C PRO A 428 1.43 6.18 42.69
N PRO A 429 0.84 5.41 41.76
CA PRO A 429 -0.51 4.86 41.91
C PRO A 429 -0.68 3.93 43.12
N SER A 430 0.39 3.23 43.51
CA SER A 430 0.46 2.37 44.70
C SER A 430 0.17 3.11 46.01
N LEU A 431 0.44 4.42 46.05
CA LEU A 431 0.23 5.27 47.23
C LEU A 431 -1.03 6.14 47.14
N SER A 432 -1.84 5.98 46.07
CA SER A 432 -3.05 6.79 45.81
C SER A 432 -4.06 6.76 46.96
N ALA A 433 -4.31 5.57 47.52
CA ALA A 433 -5.27 5.39 48.62
C ALA A 433 -4.81 6.13 49.88
N ILE A 434 -3.53 5.98 50.24
CA ILE A 434 -2.93 6.61 51.42
C ILE A 434 -2.85 8.12 51.25
N GLY A 435 -2.41 8.61 50.07
CA GLY A 435 -2.38 10.04 49.77
C GLY A 435 -3.77 10.69 49.83
N THR A 436 -4.79 10.04 49.27
CA THR A 436 -6.18 10.55 49.34
C THR A 436 -6.71 10.59 50.77
N GLN A 437 -6.36 9.58 51.58
CA GLN A 437 -6.70 9.53 53.00
C GLN A 437 -6.02 10.66 53.78
N LEU A 438 -4.73 10.91 53.56
CA LEU A 438 -3.97 11.99 54.20
C LEU A 438 -4.50 13.38 53.82
N PHE A 439 -5.03 13.57 52.61
CA PHE A 439 -5.59 14.85 52.20
C PHE A 439 -6.99 15.12 52.77
N LYS A 440 -7.88 14.12 52.73
CA LYS A 440 -9.32 14.31 53.01
C LYS A 440 -9.73 13.98 54.44
N SER A 441 -9.08 13.01 55.08
CA SER A 441 -9.56 12.46 56.34
C SER A 441 -9.25 13.38 57.52
N LEU A 442 -10.24 13.61 58.38
CA LEU A 442 -10.09 14.31 59.67
C LEU A 442 -9.26 13.48 60.67
N GLU A 443 -9.46 12.17 60.62
CA GLU A 443 -8.84 11.19 61.51
C GLU A 443 -8.35 10.00 60.68
N LEU A 444 -7.21 9.44 61.05
CA LEU A 444 -6.66 8.24 60.41
C LEU A 444 -6.53 7.12 61.44
N ARG A 445 -6.86 5.90 61.02
CA ARG A 445 -6.66 4.69 61.83
C ARG A 445 -5.33 4.07 61.46
N GLU A 446 -4.47 3.92 62.44
CA GLU A 446 -3.22 3.18 62.28
C GLU A 446 -3.55 1.67 62.17
N THR A 447 -2.92 0.96 61.23
CA THR A 447 -3.19 -0.48 60.98
C THR A 447 -2.33 -1.42 61.84
N THR A 448 -1.53 -0.87 62.75
CA THR A 448 -0.73 -1.62 63.72
C THR A 448 -1.65 -2.26 64.77
N ALA A 449 -1.37 -3.50 65.16
CA ALA A 449 -2.23 -4.34 66.00
C ALA A 449 -2.64 -3.76 67.39
N ASN A 450 -2.07 -2.63 67.82
CA ASN A 450 -2.25 -2.05 69.16
C ASN A 450 -2.84 -0.62 69.21
N ALA A 451 -3.20 0.02 68.09
CA ALA A 451 -3.82 1.35 68.10
C ALA A 451 -5.31 1.27 67.77
N LYS A 452 -6.17 1.21 68.79
CA LYS A 452 -7.65 1.16 68.64
C LYS A 452 -8.32 2.55 68.56
N TYR A 453 -7.56 3.63 68.58
CA TYR A 453 -8.08 5.00 68.59
C TYR A 453 -7.72 5.74 67.29
N PRO A 454 -8.65 6.51 66.72
CA PRO A 454 -8.33 7.41 65.61
C PRO A 454 -7.30 8.46 66.04
N VAL A 455 -6.30 8.72 65.19
CA VAL A 455 -5.32 9.80 65.37
C VAL A 455 -5.76 10.98 64.51
N ALA A 456 -5.79 12.19 65.10
CA ALA A 456 -6.11 13.41 64.38
C ALA A 456 -5.07 13.67 63.27
N ASN A 457 -5.53 14.04 62.07
CA ASN A 457 -4.66 14.27 60.93
C ASN A 457 -4.22 15.76 60.86
N PRO A 458 -2.94 16.10 61.14
CA PRO A 458 -2.45 17.48 61.07
C PRO A 458 -2.28 18.01 59.64
N HIS A 459 -2.35 17.15 58.62
CA HIS A 459 -2.08 17.48 57.22
C HIS A 459 -3.35 17.60 56.36
N GLN A 460 -4.52 17.54 56.98
CA GLN A 460 -5.79 17.64 56.27
C GLN A 460 -5.88 18.95 55.49
N GLY A 461 -6.21 18.86 54.19
CA GLY A 461 -6.41 20.01 53.32
C GLY A 461 -5.16 20.84 53.01
N LYS A 462 -3.98 20.53 53.59
CA LYS A 462 -2.75 21.31 53.41
C LYS A 462 -2.11 21.15 52.03
N PHE A 463 -2.02 19.91 51.52
CA PHE A 463 -1.31 19.61 50.28
C PHE A 463 -2.22 18.98 49.24
N ARG A 464 -2.16 19.45 47.99
CA ARG A 464 -2.84 18.81 46.87
C ARG A 464 -2.10 17.53 46.47
N VAL A 465 -2.77 16.40 46.54
CA VAL A 465 -2.18 15.11 46.14
C VAL A 465 -2.40 14.86 44.66
N GLU A 466 -1.31 14.73 43.91
CA GLU A 466 -1.29 14.41 42.49
C GLU A 466 -0.71 13.01 42.24
N ILE A 467 -1.43 12.21 41.47
CA ILE A 467 -1.09 10.80 41.24
C ILE A 467 -0.66 10.63 39.79
N SER A 468 0.60 10.22 39.58
CA SER A 468 1.12 9.96 38.24
C SER A 468 1.52 8.50 38.05
N ARG A 469 1.03 7.90 36.96
CA ARG A 469 1.36 6.51 36.57
C ARG A 469 2.80 6.34 36.10
N TYR A 470 3.42 7.42 35.63
CA TYR A 470 4.77 7.40 35.07
C TYR A 470 5.84 7.15 36.14
N LEU A 471 5.59 7.54 37.39
CA LEU A 471 6.52 7.35 38.52
C LEU A 471 6.83 5.88 38.83
N SER A 472 5.87 4.98 38.60
CA SER A 472 6.03 3.54 38.81
C SER A 472 6.46 2.78 37.55
N ASN A 473 6.51 3.43 36.38
CA ASN A 473 6.71 2.75 35.10
C ASN A 473 8.21 2.40 34.88
N PRO A 474 8.58 1.11 34.71
CA PRO A 474 9.97 0.67 34.53
C PRO A 474 10.63 1.12 33.24
N GLN A 475 9.89 1.70 32.30
CA GLN A 475 10.46 2.28 31.08
C GLN A 475 11.28 3.55 31.36
N TYR A 476 11.02 4.25 32.47
CA TYR A 476 11.75 5.45 32.86
C TYR A 476 12.82 5.12 33.91
N PRO A 477 14.11 5.42 33.64
CA PRO A 477 15.16 5.28 34.65
C PRO A 477 14.86 6.11 35.90
N GLY A 478 15.07 5.54 37.10
CA GLY A 478 14.77 6.23 38.37
C GLY A 478 13.33 6.08 38.88
N ASN A 479 12.53 5.21 38.23
CA ASN A 479 11.18 4.88 38.68
C ASN A 479 11.15 4.23 40.08
N SER A 480 10.07 4.45 40.81
CA SER A 480 9.83 3.79 42.09
C SER A 480 8.33 3.74 42.37
N SER A 481 7.86 2.58 42.82
CA SER A 481 6.49 2.40 43.31
C SER A 481 6.31 2.83 44.77
N LYS A 482 7.38 3.33 45.41
CA LYS A 482 7.36 3.72 46.83
C LYS A 482 7.79 5.17 47.06
N ALA A 483 8.66 5.71 46.21
CA ALA A 483 9.12 7.09 46.35
C ALA A 483 8.00 8.09 46.03
N TRP A 484 7.97 9.19 46.77
CA TRP A 484 7.02 10.28 46.60
C TRP A 484 7.74 11.62 46.77
N TYR A 485 7.15 12.69 46.24
CA TYR A 485 7.77 14.01 46.17
C TYR A 485 6.85 15.06 46.78
N LEU A 486 7.44 16.01 47.48
CA LEU A 486 6.78 17.20 48.01
C LEU A 486 7.32 18.41 47.24
N LEU A 487 6.46 19.14 46.55
CA LEU A 487 6.84 20.22 45.64
C LEU A 487 6.18 21.55 46.06
N ALA A 488 6.88 22.66 45.84
CA ALA A 488 6.35 24.01 45.95
C ALA A 488 5.29 24.30 44.88
N ASP A 489 4.54 25.38 45.08
CA ASP A 489 3.71 25.93 44.00
C ASP A 489 4.61 26.42 42.86
N PRO A 490 4.32 26.07 41.59
CA PRO A 490 5.10 26.53 40.44
C PRO A 490 5.20 28.05 40.29
N ASN A 491 4.24 28.81 40.84
CA ASN A 491 4.26 30.29 40.79
C ASN A 491 5.28 30.89 41.77
N ASP A 492 5.59 30.20 42.86
CA ASP A 492 6.56 30.66 43.86
C ASP A 492 7.98 30.21 43.50
N LEU A 493 8.14 28.91 43.24
CA LEU A 493 9.44 28.33 42.87
C LEU A 493 9.26 27.07 42.00
N PRO A 494 9.57 27.11 40.70
CA PRO A 494 9.38 25.96 39.82
C PRO A 494 10.48 24.91 39.98
N ALA A 495 10.09 23.66 40.20
CA ALA A 495 11.03 22.53 40.22
C ALA A 495 11.45 22.06 38.81
N ILE A 496 10.53 22.18 37.84
CA ILE A 496 10.71 21.78 36.45
C ILE A 496 9.93 22.74 35.56
N GLU A 497 10.49 23.08 34.41
CA GLU A 497 9.88 24.00 33.46
C GLU A 497 9.81 23.36 32.07
N VAL A 498 8.71 23.61 31.36
CA VAL A 498 8.51 23.25 29.95
C VAL A 498 8.39 24.55 29.17
N VAL A 499 9.28 24.75 28.20
CA VAL A 499 9.32 25.95 27.36
C VAL A 499 8.94 25.58 25.94
N PHE A 500 8.03 26.34 25.34
CA PHE A 500 7.59 26.18 23.96
C PHE A 500 8.19 27.27 23.08
N LEU A 501 8.71 26.90 21.91
CA LEU A 501 9.25 27.87 20.96
C LEU A 501 8.12 28.79 20.48
N ASN A 502 8.33 30.11 20.57
CA ASN A 502 7.35 31.15 20.20
C ASN A 502 5.99 31.06 20.91
N GLY A 503 5.91 30.41 22.09
CA GLY A 503 4.66 30.25 22.85
C GLY A 503 3.63 29.36 22.15
N GLN A 504 4.04 28.54 21.19
CA GLN A 504 3.15 27.61 20.48
C GLN A 504 3.03 26.29 21.24
N GLU A 505 2.00 26.18 22.08
CA GLU A 505 1.74 24.97 22.88
C GLU A 505 1.11 23.83 22.05
N ALA A 506 0.53 24.14 20.90
CA ALA A 506 -0.06 23.14 19.99
C ALA A 506 0.96 22.69 18.92
N PRO A 507 0.98 21.40 18.52
CA PRO A 507 1.80 20.93 17.42
C PRO A 507 1.31 21.54 16.09
N VAL A 508 2.25 21.99 15.26
CA VAL A 508 1.95 22.53 13.92
C VAL A 508 1.96 21.37 12.93
N ILE A 509 0.92 21.29 12.08
CA ILE A 509 0.82 20.29 11.02
C ILE A 509 0.78 21.03 9.69
N GLU A 510 1.78 20.80 8.86
CA GLU A 510 1.86 21.30 7.50
C GLU A 510 1.52 20.19 6.51
N THR A 511 0.71 20.53 5.51
CA THR A 511 0.39 19.64 4.40
C THR A 511 0.91 20.28 3.13
N ALA A 512 1.76 19.56 2.40
CA ALA A 512 2.26 19.96 1.09
C ALA A 512 1.84 18.95 0.03
N GLU A 513 1.59 19.44 -1.19
CA GLU A 513 1.53 18.58 -2.37
C GLU A 513 2.91 17.92 -2.52
N ALA A 514 2.93 16.60 -2.72
CA ALA A 514 4.19 15.89 -2.88
C ALA A 514 4.92 16.36 -4.16
N ASP A 515 6.25 16.32 -4.12
CA ASP A 515 7.12 16.65 -5.25
C ASP A 515 6.77 15.84 -6.50
N PHE A 516 7.06 16.37 -7.69
CA PHE A 516 6.69 15.79 -9.00
C PHE A 516 7.18 14.34 -9.22
N ALA A 517 8.13 13.88 -8.41
CA ALA A 517 8.68 12.52 -8.43
C ALA A 517 7.91 11.51 -7.55
N THR A 518 6.93 11.92 -6.76
CA THR A 518 6.15 11.01 -5.89
C THR A 518 4.70 11.47 -5.78
N LEU A 519 3.76 10.66 -6.24
CA LEU A 519 2.33 10.97 -6.13
C LEU A 519 1.86 10.76 -4.67
N GLY A 520 1.35 11.82 -4.02
CA GLY A 520 0.81 11.76 -2.66
C GLY A 520 0.64 13.13 -2.00
N VAL A 521 0.17 13.14 -0.75
CA VAL A 521 0.20 14.32 0.13
C VAL A 521 1.26 14.08 1.20
N GLN A 522 2.27 14.93 1.26
CA GLN A 522 3.25 14.87 2.35
C GLN A 522 2.73 15.71 3.51
N MET A 523 2.58 15.07 4.66
CA MET A 523 2.20 15.73 5.90
C MET A 523 3.40 15.68 6.84
N ARG A 524 3.82 16.85 7.33
CA ARG A 524 4.85 16.97 8.36
C ARG A 524 4.24 17.68 9.54
N GLY A 525 4.44 17.15 10.73
CA GLY A 525 4.17 17.88 11.96
C GLY A 525 5.41 17.96 12.80
N TYR A 526 5.61 19.13 13.38
CA TYR A 526 6.72 19.40 14.28
C TYR A 526 6.15 20.11 15.52
N HIS A 527 6.85 19.90 16.63
CA HIS A 527 6.50 20.50 17.90
C HIS A 527 7.79 20.73 18.67
N ASP A 528 8.17 22.01 18.78
CA ASP A 528 9.45 22.42 19.34
C ASP A 528 9.24 22.85 20.79
N PHE A 529 9.71 22.02 21.72
CA PHE A 529 9.61 22.24 23.16
C PHE A 529 10.88 21.75 23.86
N GLY A 530 11.23 22.39 24.97
CA GLY A 530 12.34 22.02 25.85
C GLY A 530 11.85 21.77 27.27
N VAL A 531 12.47 20.81 27.97
CA VAL A 531 12.18 20.54 29.38
C VAL A 531 13.48 20.52 30.17
N ALA A 532 13.53 21.26 31.28
CA ALA A 532 14.68 21.31 32.17
C ALA A 532 14.25 21.38 33.64
N LEU A 533 15.06 20.74 34.51
CA LEU A 533 14.98 20.94 35.95
C LEU A 533 15.59 22.30 36.30
N GLN A 534 14.90 23.05 37.16
CA GLN A 534 15.31 24.40 37.55
C GLN A 534 15.95 24.37 38.95
N GLU A 535 15.20 24.77 39.97
CA GLU A 535 15.75 24.97 41.32
C GLU A 535 15.58 23.70 42.19
N PRO A 536 16.66 23.05 42.65
CA PRO A 536 16.60 21.85 43.51
C PRO A 536 15.84 22.06 44.82
N ARG A 537 15.76 23.29 45.33
CA ARG A 537 15.04 23.62 46.56
C ARG A 537 13.52 23.68 46.40
N ALA A 538 13.03 23.72 45.16
CA ALA A 538 11.60 23.70 44.88
C ALA A 538 10.91 22.36 45.17
N GLY A 539 11.68 21.30 45.46
CA GLY A 539 11.14 19.99 45.71
C GLY A 539 11.94 19.21 46.75
N LEU A 540 11.28 18.28 47.42
CA LEU A 540 11.87 17.32 48.33
C LEU A 540 11.41 15.90 47.95
N LYS A 541 12.35 14.96 47.84
CA LYS A 541 12.08 13.54 47.53
C LYS A 541 12.17 12.69 48.79
N ALA A 542 11.14 11.91 49.05
CA ALA A 542 11.16 10.83 50.03
C ALA A 542 11.33 9.48 49.32
N LYS A 543 12.28 8.65 49.77
CA LYS A 543 12.56 7.35 49.16
C LYS A 543 11.42 6.34 49.34
N GLY A 544 10.58 6.53 50.37
CA GLY A 544 9.43 5.68 50.65
C GLY A 544 9.80 4.28 51.13
N GLU A 545 10.99 4.13 51.71
CA GLU A 545 11.41 2.87 52.31
C GLU A 545 10.63 2.69 53.61
N ALA A 546 10.05 1.50 53.78
CA ALA A 546 9.57 0.98 55.06
C ALA A 546 10.44 -0.23 55.37
#